data_AF-A0A5D0USN9-F1
#
_entry.id   AF-A0A5D0USN9-F1
#
_cell.length_a   1.000
_cell.length_b   1.000
_cell.length_c   1.000
_cell.angle_alpha   90.00
_cell.angle_beta   90.00
_cell.angle_gamma   90.00
#
_symmetry.space_group_name_H-M   'P 1'
#
loop_
_entity.id
_entity.type
_entity.pdbx_description
1 polymer ?
#
loop_
_entity_poly.entity_id
_entity_poly.type
_entity_poly.pdbx_seq_one_letter_code
_entity_poly.pdbx_strand_id
1 'polypeptide(L)' 'MDSANGEWTPGDVAAMIGNPFYAVNIDPDLAVAHNPIISEEEWVAANARLIDDLGPEPYLRNLLAVLKGTYPRG' A
#
# COMPACT_ATOMS: atom_id res chain seq x y z
N MET A 1 -2.07 -9.70 27.65
CA MET A 1 -1.13 -9.77 26.51
C MET A 1 -1.71 -10.78 25.56
N ASP A 2 -2.63 -10.34 24.70
CA ASP A 2 -3.21 -11.17 23.65
C ASP A 2 -2.49 -10.86 22.35
N SER A 3 -1.89 -11.90 21.78
CA SER A 3 -1.11 -11.82 20.55
C SER A 3 -1.99 -11.31 19.41
N ALA A 4 -1.64 -10.14 18.87
CA ALA A 4 -2.19 -9.58 17.64
C ALA A 4 -1.76 -10.37 16.39
N ASN A 5 -2.02 -11.68 16.39
CA ASN A 5 -1.82 -12.53 15.22
C ASN A 5 -3.14 -12.60 14.43
N GLY A 6 -3.55 -11.46 13.87
CA GLY A 6 -4.59 -11.44 12.84
C GLY A 6 -4.01 -12.09 11.58
N GLU A 7 -4.67 -13.10 11.04
CA GLU A 7 -4.28 -13.72 9.78
C GLU A 7 -4.19 -12.65 8.69
N TRP A 8 -3.05 -12.60 7.99
CA TRP A 8 -2.87 -11.71 6.84
C TRP A 8 -3.86 -12.09 5.74
N THR A 9 -4.68 -11.14 5.30
CA THR A 9 -5.55 -11.32 4.14
C THR A 9 -4.79 -10.95 2.85
N PRO A 10 -5.21 -11.46 1.67
CA PRO A 10 -4.71 -10.96 0.40
C PRO A 10 -4.89 -9.45 0.24
N GLY A 11 -5.94 -8.88 0.86
CA GLY A 11 -6.18 -7.45 0.92
C GLY A 11 -5.09 -6.69 1.68
N ASP A 12 -4.60 -7.25 2.80
CA ASP A 12 -3.50 -6.65 3.58
C ASP A 12 -2.18 -6.63 2.80
N VAL A 13 -1.92 -7.69 2.02
CA VAL A 13 -0.74 -7.76 1.12
C VAL A 13 -0.83 -6.70 0.02
N ALA A 14 -1.97 -6.63 -0.68
CA ALA A 14 -2.17 -5.66 -1.75
C ALA A 14 -2.11 -4.21 -1.23
N ALA A 15 -2.65 -3.96 -0.03
CA ALA A 15 -2.58 -2.68 0.65
C ALA A 15 -1.14 -2.27 1.01
N MET A 16 -0.31 -3.21 1.47
CA MET A 16 1.10 -2.93 1.73
C MET A 16 1.88 -2.64 0.45
N ILE A 17 1.65 -3.40 -0.62
CA ILE A 17 2.31 -3.19 -1.93
C ILE A 17 1.90 -1.85 -2.55
N GLY A 18 0.62 -1.47 -2.39
CA GLY A 18 0.08 -0.22 -2.92
C GLY A 18 0.50 1.04 -2.17
N ASN A 19 1.20 0.96 -1.05
CA ASN A 19 1.56 2.17 -0.30
C ASN A 19 2.77 2.90 -0.93
N PRO A 20 2.62 4.15 -1.43
CA PRO A 20 3.73 4.88 -2.03
C PRO A 20 4.83 5.28 -1.03
N PHE A 21 4.54 5.24 0.28
CA PHE A 21 5.53 5.50 1.34
C PHE A 21 6.78 4.60 1.24
N TYR A 22 6.64 3.41 0.66
CA TYR A 22 7.78 2.50 0.51
C TYR A 22 8.63 2.78 -0.73
N ALA A 23 8.17 3.63 -1.65
CA ALA A 23 8.74 3.77 -2.99
C ALA A 23 9.33 5.16 -3.28
N VAL A 24 8.78 6.21 -2.68
CA VAL A 24 9.21 7.59 -2.89
C VAL A 24 9.37 8.30 -1.55
N ASN A 25 10.26 9.30 -1.50
CA ASN A 25 10.25 10.23 -0.37
C ASN A 25 9.13 11.25 -0.61
N ILE A 26 8.00 11.02 0.04
CA ILE A 26 6.82 11.90 -0.08
C ILE A 26 7.20 13.33 0.33
N ASP A 27 6.63 14.31 -0.38
CA ASP A 27 6.86 15.73 -0.13
C ASP A 27 6.74 16.07 1.37
N PRO A 28 7.67 16.87 1.94
CA PRO A 28 7.66 17.22 3.37
C PRO A 28 6.37 17.88 3.88
N ASP A 29 5.58 18.53 3.02
CA ASP A 29 4.29 19.10 3.40
C ASP A 29 3.21 18.03 3.64
N LEU A 30 3.44 16.81 3.15
CA LEU A 30 2.51 15.68 3.20
C LEU A 30 2.95 14.56 4.14
N ALA A 31 4.26 14.39 4.38
CA ALA A 31 4.78 13.36 5.27
C ALA A 31 6.09 13.75 5.95
N VAL A 32 6.36 13.14 7.11
CA VAL A 32 7.70 13.20 7.72
C VAL A 32 8.71 12.45 6.84
N ALA A 33 9.96 12.91 6.85
CA ALA A 33 11.04 12.26 6.11
C ALA A 33 11.15 10.77 6.50
N HIS A 34 11.26 9.92 5.47
CA HIS A 34 11.35 8.48 5.60
C HIS A 34 12.29 7.92 4.54
N ASN A 35 12.74 6.69 4.73
CA ASN A 35 13.60 6.00 3.79
C ASN A 35 12.78 4.99 2.98
N PRO A 36 12.62 5.19 1.66
CA PRO A 36 12.03 4.19 0.79
C PRO A 36 12.81 2.86 0.87
N ILE A 37 12.09 1.74 0.76
CA ILE A 37 12.66 0.38 0.85
C ILE A 37 12.55 -0.39 -0.45
N ILE A 38 11.82 0.14 -1.44
CA ILE A 38 11.77 -0.35 -2.82
C ILE A 38 11.95 0.82 -3.79
N SER A 39 12.37 0.56 -5.02
CA SER A 39 12.47 1.63 -6.02
C SER A 39 11.10 2.04 -6.55
N GLU A 40 11.00 3.27 -7.06
CA GLU A 40 9.81 3.79 -7.73
C GLU A 40 9.39 2.88 -8.91
N GLU A 41 10.34 2.42 -9.71
CA GLU A 41 10.09 1.53 -10.86
C GLU A 41 9.52 0.16 -10.44
N GLU A 42 10.07 -0.46 -9.38
CA GLU A 42 9.56 -1.71 -8.84
C GLU A 42 8.14 -1.55 -8.30
N TRP A 43 7.87 -0.42 -7.63
CA TRP A 43 6.54 -0.09 -7.14
C TRP A 43 5.55 0.10 -8.29
N VAL A 44 5.92 0.84 -9.35
CA VAL A 44 5.07 1.03 -10.53
C VAL A 44 4.76 -0.31 -11.20
N ALA A 45 5.77 -1.17 -11.40
CA ALA A 45 5.58 -2.48 -12.01
C ALA A 45 4.67 -3.40 -11.19
N ALA A 46 4.80 -3.39 -9.86
CA ALA A 46 3.94 -4.17 -8.97
C ALA A 46 2.49 -3.67 -8.99
N ASN A 47 2.29 -2.35 -8.96
CA ASN A 47 0.95 -1.75 -8.93
C ASN A 47 0.23 -1.85 -10.27
N ALA A 48 0.95 -1.81 -11.40
CA ALA A 48 0.37 -2.12 -12.71
C ALA A 48 -0.24 -3.53 -12.72
N ARG A 49 0.47 -4.54 -12.20
CA ARG A 49 -0.06 -5.91 -12.07
C ARG A 49 -1.26 -6.00 -11.15
N LEU A 50 -1.24 -5.30 -10.00
CA LEU A 50 -2.40 -5.26 -9.09
C LEU A 50 -3.64 -4.60 -9.74
N ILE A 51 -3.44 -3.58 -10.58
CA ILE A 51 -4.53 -2.95 -11.34
C ILE A 51 -5.10 -3.93 -12.36
N ASP A 52 -4.25 -4.70 -13.05
CA ASP A 52 -4.69 -5.74 -14.00
C ASP A 52 -5.51 -6.84 -13.29
N ASP A 53 -5.10 -7.25 -12.09
CA ASP A 53 -5.75 -8.32 -11.32
C ASP A 53 -7.06 -7.88 -10.65
N LEU A 54 -7.10 -6.68 -10.04
CA LEU A 54 -8.22 -6.19 -9.23
C LEU A 54 -9.20 -5.31 -10.02
N GLY A 55 -8.72 -4.68 -11.09
CA GLY A 55 -9.37 -3.56 -11.75
C GLY A 55 -9.05 -2.21 -11.08
N PRO A 56 -9.21 -1.10 -11.83
CA PRO A 56 -8.75 0.22 -11.42
C PRO A 56 -9.53 0.80 -10.23
N GLU A 57 -10.85 0.63 -10.18
CA GLU A 57 -11.65 1.19 -9.06
C GLU A 57 -11.35 0.49 -7.73
N PRO A 58 -11.38 -0.86 -7.62
CA PRO A 58 -11.01 -1.54 -6.37
C PRO A 58 -9.59 -1.20 -5.91
N TYR A 59 -8.63 -1.13 -6.85
CA TYR A 59 -7.27 -0.71 -6.56
C TYR A 59 -7.20 0.69 -5.93
N LEU A 60 -7.83 1.69 -6.55
CA LEU A 60 -7.84 3.07 -6.04
C LEU A 60 -8.52 3.18 -4.67
N ARG A 61 -9.59 2.41 -4.43
CA ARG A 61 -10.24 2.36 -3.12
C ARG A 61 -9.31 1.81 -2.04
N ASN A 62 -8.57 0.75 -2.36
CA ASN A 62 -7.57 0.17 -1.45
C ASN A 62 -6.43 1.14 -1.16
N LEU A 63 -5.89 1.81 -2.20
CA LEU A 63 -4.87 2.85 -2.04
C LEU A 63 -5.35 3.97 -1.10
N LEU A 64 -6.57 4.47 -1.28
CA LEU A 64 -7.12 5.49 -0.39
C LEU A 64 -7.31 4.98 1.04
N ALA A 65 -7.64 3.71 1.22
CA ALA A 65 -7.79 3.09 2.53
C ALA A 65 -6.44 3.01 3.27
N VAL A 66 -5.38 2.65 2.54
CA VAL A 66 -3.98 2.66 3.02
C VAL A 66 -3.55 4.05 3.47
N LEU A 67 -3.77 5.08 2.63
CA LEU A 67 -3.38 6.46 2.95
C LEU A 67 -4.15 7.04 4.15
N LYS A 68 -5.34 6.49 4.46
CA LYS A 68 -6.14 6.83 5.65
C LYS A 68 -5.73 6.04 6.90
N GLY A 69 -4.84 5.06 6.78
CA GLY A 69 -4.53 4.11 7.85
C GLY A 69 -5.66 3.11 8.13
N THR A 70 -6.67 3.04 7.27
CA THR A 70 -7.80 2.10 7.37
C THR A 70 -7.53 0.92 6.45
N TYR A 71 -6.66 0.00 6.87
CA TYR A 71 -6.33 -1.17 6.07
C TYR A 71 -7.60 -1.98 5.76
N PRO A 72 -7.85 -2.33 4.48
CA PRO A 72 -8.99 -3.16 4.12
C PRO A 72 -8.77 -4.55 4.74
N ARG A 73 -9.53 -4.84 5.80
CA ARG A 73 -9.67 -6.21 6.29
C ARG A 73 -10.69 -6.88 5.38
N GLY A 74 -10.27 -7.93 4.68
CA GLY A 74 -11.15 -8.76 3.87
C GLY A 74 -12.37 -9.23 4.65
#